data_AF-A0A832NJ64-F1
#
_entry.id   AF-A0A832NJ64-F1
#
_cell.length_a   1.000
_cell.length_b   1.000
_cell.length_c   1.000
_cell.angle_alpha   90.00
_cell.angle_beta   90.00
_cell.angle_gamma   90.00
#
_symmetry.space_group_name_H-M   'P 1'
#
loop_
_entity.id
_entity.type
_entity.pdbx_description
1 polymer ?
#
loop_
_entity_poly.entity_id
_entity_poly.type
_entity_poly.pdbx_seq_one_letter_code
_entity_poly.pdbx_strand_id
1 'polypeptide(L)'
;IRMKIGVTYGSPETTTGGNALKFYSSVRLDIRRIGAVKKGEEIIGNQTKIKVVKNKLAPPFKQVEVDILYGEGISRYMELIDLGVKHNLVQKAGSWYSYGDTRIGQGKDNARQYLLEHPEIADELEAKLREIMLPERKPASEQNEDDEALDLSQPK
;
A
#
# COMPACT_ATOMS: atom_id res chain seq x y z
N ILE A 1 -11.12 -0.81 18.83
CA ILE A 1 -9.99 -0.96 19.78
C ILE A 1 -10.54 -0.75 21.20
N ARG A 2 -9.97 -1.43 22.21
CA ARG A 2 -10.28 -1.19 23.62
C ARG A 2 -9.07 -0.55 24.31
N MET A 3 -9.31 0.17 25.40
CA MET A 3 -8.25 0.71 26.24
C MET A 3 -8.01 -0.22 27.42
N LYS A 4 -6.73 -0.53 27.71
CA LYS A 4 -6.36 -1.28 28.91
C LYS A 4 -6.20 -0.29 30.06
N ILE A 5 -7.07 -0.39 31.06
CA ILE A 5 -7.02 0.44 32.27
C ILE A 5 -5.78 0.06 33.09
N GLY A 6 -5.06 1.05 33.61
CA GLY A 6 -3.89 0.85 34.48
C GLY A 6 -2.53 0.71 33.78
N VAL A 7 -2.42 1.10 32.50
CA VAL A 7 -1.14 1.14 31.78
C VAL A 7 -0.51 2.53 31.89
N THR A 8 0.62 2.64 32.61
CA THR A 8 1.36 3.90 32.79
C THR A 8 2.46 4.12 31.73
N TYR A 9 2.81 3.08 30.96
CA TYR A 9 3.86 3.14 29.94
C TYR A 9 3.49 2.31 28.69
N GLY A 10 3.78 2.85 27.50
CA GLY A 10 3.46 2.23 26.21
C GLY A 10 2.08 2.59 25.65
N SER A 11 1.69 1.97 24.54
CA SER A 11 0.38 2.21 23.93
C SER A 11 -0.75 1.56 24.74
N PRO A 12 -1.79 2.29 25.15
CA PRO A 12 -2.91 1.76 25.93
C PRO A 12 -3.89 0.93 25.07
N GLU A 13 -3.67 0.85 23.76
CA GLU A 13 -4.56 0.21 22.81
C GLU A 13 -4.42 -1.32 22.81
N THR A 14 -5.56 -2.02 22.94
CA THR A 14 -5.62 -3.48 22.86
C THR A 14 -6.74 -3.97 21.94
N THR A 15 -6.53 -5.15 21.35
CA THR A 15 -7.52 -5.87 20.56
C THR A 15 -8.30 -6.84 21.44
N THR A 16 -9.59 -7.00 21.18
CA THR A 16 -10.45 -7.99 21.86
C THR A 16 -10.04 -9.42 21.50
N GLY A 17 -10.43 -10.40 22.33
CA GLY A 17 -10.14 -11.82 22.07
C GLY A 17 -8.83 -12.34 22.65
N GLY A 18 -8.25 -11.63 23.63
CA GLY A 18 -7.02 -12.05 24.31
C GLY A 18 -5.79 -12.01 23.40
N ASN A 19 -4.77 -12.78 23.76
CA ASN A 19 -3.46 -12.74 23.08
C ASN A 19 -3.30 -13.78 21.96
N ALA A 20 -4.15 -14.82 21.90
CA ALA A 20 -3.99 -15.91 20.95
C ALA A 20 -3.91 -15.41 19.49
N LEU A 21 -4.84 -14.55 19.09
CA LEU A 21 -4.87 -13.98 17.73
C LEU A 21 -3.57 -13.24 17.37
N LYS A 22 -2.91 -12.59 18.34
CA LYS A 22 -1.63 -11.91 18.12
C LYS A 22 -0.51 -12.89 17.73
N PHE A 23 -0.52 -14.12 18.26
CA PHE A 23 0.50 -15.13 17.97
C PHE A 23 0.18 -15.94 16.71
N TYR A 24 -1.07 -16.36 16.54
CA TYR A 24 -1.50 -17.22 15.44
C TYR A 24 -1.66 -16.49 14.10
N SER A 25 -1.96 -15.19 14.08
CA SER A 25 -2.07 -14.43 12.82
C SER A 25 -0.74 -14.42 12.04
N SER A 26 -0.80 -14.71 10.74
CA SER A 26 0.35 -14.55 9.83
C SER A 26 0.57 -13.09 9.44
N VAL A 27 -0.52 -12.32 9.29
CA VAL A 27 -0.50 -10.90 8.97
C VAL A 27 -1.43 -10.14 9.91
N ARG A 28 -1.02 -8.96 10.38
CA ARG A 28 -1.86 -8.03 11.14
C ARG A 28 -1.75 -6.63 10.55
N LEU A 29 -2.91 -6.03 10.30
CA LEU A 29 -3.05 -4.68 9.78
C LEU A 29 -3.65 -3.78 10.85
N ASP A 30 -3.06 -2.60 11.05
CA ASP A 30 -3.65 -1.50 11.80
C ASP A 30 -4.17 -0.48 10.80
N ILE A 31 -5.48 -0.22 10.82
CA ILE A 31 -6.18 0.64 9.87
C ILE A 31 -6.66 1.87 10.65
N ARG A 32 -6.22 3.06 10.24
CA ARG A 32 -6.61 4.33 10.85
C ARG A 32 -7.04 5.33 9.81
N ARG A 33 -8.18 5.99 10.05
CA ARG A 33 -8.58 7.15 9.26
C ARG A 33 -7.64 8.32 9.59
N ILE A 34 -7.03 8.91 8.56
CA ILE A 34 -6.16 10.08 8.69
C ILE A 34 -6.83 11.37 8.23
N GLY A 35 -7.80 11.29 7.32
CA GLY A 35 -8.44 12.46 6.75
C GLY A 35 -9.80 12.18 6.11
N ALA A 36 -10.35 13.21 5.49
CA ALA A 36 -11.58 13.15 4.70
C ALA A 36 -11.25 13.51 3.25
N VAL A 37 -11.73 12.70 2.31
CA VAL A 37 -11.65 13.01 0.88
C VAL A 37 -12.83 13.92 0.55
N LYS A 38 -12.54 15.12 0.03
CA LYS A 38 -13.55 16.14 -0.29
C LYS A 38 -13.57 16.42 -1.78
N LYS A 39 -14.75 16.66 -2.33
CA LYS A 39 -14.95 17.17 -3.69
C LYS A 39 -15.75 18.47 -3.59
N GLY A 40 -15.07 19.61 -3.67
CA GLY A 40 -15.66 20.90 -3.33
C GLY A 40 -15.97 20.98 -1.84
N GLU A 41 -17.25 21.18 -1.49
CA GLU A 41 -17.72 21.24 -0.10
C GLU A 41 -18.17 19.89 0.46
N GLU A 42 -18.41 18.89 -0.39
CA GLU A 42 -18.93 17.59 0.02
C GLU A 42 -17.82 16.60 0.41
N ILE A 43 -18.06 15.82 1.47
CA ILE A 43 -17.17 14.74 1.90
C ILE A 43 -17.59 13.45 1.19
N ILE A 44 -16.80 13.04 0.20
CA ILE A 44 -17.05 11.86 -0.64
C ILE A 44 -16.41 10.58 -0.09
N GLY A 45 -15.51 10.69 0.89
CA GLY A 45 -14.84 9.52 1.46
C GLY A 45 -13.88 9.82 2.61
N ASN A 46 -13.11 8.80 2.98
CA ASN A 46 -12.12 8.81 4.04
C ASN A 46 -10.75 8.41 3.53
N GLN A 47 -9.77 9.25 3.79
CA GLN A 47 -8.37 8.91 3.58
C GLN A 47 -7.91 8.05 4.77
N THR A 48 -7.41 6.86 4.47
CA THR A 48 -7.13 5.81 5.44
C THR A 48 -5.69 5.34 5.32
N LYS A 49 -5.01 5.21 6.45
CA LYS A 49 -3.66 4.68 6.55
C LYS A 49 -3.69 3.27 7.10
N ILE A 50 -3.06 2.35 6.39
CA ILE A 50 -2.95 0.95 6.76
C ILE A 50 -1.48 0.65 7.04
N LYS A 51 -1.19 0.23 8.27
CA LYS A 51 0.15 -0.19 8.70
C LYS A 51 0.18 -1.69 8.92
N VAL A 52 1.16 -2.36 8.32
CA VAL A 52 1.41 -3.78 8.55
C VAL A 52 2.15 -3.95 9.87
N VAL A 53 1.45 -4.25 10.96
CA VAL A 53 2.04 -4.37 12.30
C VAL A 53 2.72 -5.72 12.51
N LYS A 54 2.27 -6.77 11.82
CA LYS A 54 2.88 -8.10 11.83
C LYS A 54 2.81 -8.68 10.43
N ASN A 55 3.91 -9.27 9.96
CA ASN A 55 3.96 -10.01 8.72
C ASN A 55 4.96 -11.17 8.88
N LYS A 56 4.51 -12.41 8.65
CA LYS A 56 5.36 -13.61 8.66
C LYS A 56 5.90 -14.00 7.28
N LEU A 57 5.40 -13.38 6.20
CA LEU A 57 5.71 -13.75 4.81
C LEU A 57 6.67 -12.76 4.13
N ALA A 58 6.68 -11.51 4.57
CA ALA A 58 7.48 -10.44 3.99
C ALA A 58 7.85 -9.40 5.07
N PRO A 59 8.72 -8.41 4.77
CA PRO A 59 9.12 -7.40 5.75
C PRO A 59 7.92 -6.67 6.39
N PRO A 60 7.83 -6.63 7.74
CA PRO A 60 6.76 -5.95 8.45
C PRO A 60 6.96 -4.42 8.48
N PHE A 61 6.01 -3.69 9.07
CA PHE A 61 6.01 -2.25 9.32
C PHE A 61 5.91 -1.33 8.10
N LYS A 62 5.73 -1.88 6.90
CA LYS A 62 5.31 -1.11 5.73
C LYS A 62 3.95 -0.46 5.98
N GLN A 63 3.76 0.72 5.38
CA GLN A 63 2.53 1.49 5.45
C GLN A 63 2.06 1.83 4.05
N VAL A 64 0.74 1.87 3.87
CA VAL A 64 0.09 2.31 2.64
C VAL A 64 -1.03 3.29 3.02
N GLU A 65 -1.23 4.30 2.18
CA GLU A 65 -2.29 5.28 2.33
C GLU A 65 -3.26 5.08 1.16
N VAL A 66 -4.53 4.92 1.51
CA VAL A 66 -5.60 4.49 0.60
C VAL A 66 -6.80 5.39 0.78
N ASP A 67 -7.45 5.75 -0.32
CA ASP A 67 -8.66 6.54 -0.33
C ASP A 67 -9.88 5.60 -0.39
N ILE A 68 -10.73 5.65 0.65
CA ILE A 68 -11.98 4.86 0.72
C ILE A 68 -13.15 5.78 0.42
N LEU A 69 -13.78 5.60 -0.73
CA LEU A 69 -14.95 6.35 -1.17
C LEU A 69 -16.24 5.70 -0.64
N TYR A 70 -17.22 6.52 -0.25
CA TYR A 70 -18.51 6.00 0.19
C TYR A 70 -19.29 5.41 -0.99
N GLY A 71 -19.83 4.20 -0.83
CA GLY A 71 -20.59 3.50 -1.88
C GLY A 71 -19.75 2.71 -2.89
N GLU A 72 -18.48 3.05 -3.07
CA GLU A 72 -17.57 2.36 -4.02
C GLU A 72 -16.50 1.51 -3.31
N GLY A 73 -16.07 1.89 -2.11
CA GLY A 73 -15.00 1.20 -1.38
C GLY A 73 -13.60 1.77 -1.69
N ILE A 74 -12.59 0.90 -1.74
CA ILE A 74 -11.19 1.32 -1.95
C ILE A 74 -11.01 1.72 -3.42
N SER A 75 -10.52 2.93 -3.67
CA SER A 75 -10.33 3.43 -5.03
C SER A 75 -9.00 2.96 -5.64
N ARG A 76 -9.01 1.77 -6.27
CA ARG A 76 -7.84 1.16 -6.96
C ARG A 76 -7.18 2.12 -7.96
N TYR A 77 -7.99 2.79 -8.78
CA TYR A 77 -7.49 3.73 -9.79
C TYR A 77 -6.80 4.95 -9.21
N MET A 78 -7.26 5.41 -8.03
CA MET A 78 -6.69 6.56 -7.35
C MET A 78 -5.31 6.22 -6.78
N GLU A 79 -5.15 5.01 -6.24
CA GLU A 79 -3.84 4.47 -5.81
C GLU A 79 -2.90 4.25 -6.99
N LEU A 80 -3.39 3.72 -8.11
CA LEU A 80 -2.59 3.51 -9.32
C LEU A 80 -1.95 4.82 -9.82
N ILE A 81 -2.71 5.93 -9.78
CA ILE A 81 -2.18 7.25 -10.17
C ILE A 81 -1.10 7.72 -9.19
N ASP A 82 -1.35 7.62 -7.88
CA ASP A 82 -0.38 8.07 -6.87
C ASP A 82 0.93 7.26 -6.94
N LEU A 83 0.82 5.94 -7.09
CA LEU A 83 1.96 5.05 -7.29
C LEU A 83 2.64 5.33 -8.62
N GLY A 84 1.87 5.54 -9.69
CA GLY A 84 2.39 5.90 -11.01
C GLY A 84 3.21 7.18 -10.99
N VAL A 85 2.75 8.22 -10.28
CA VAL A 85 3.49 9.47 -10.11
C VAL A 85 4.74 9.24 -9.25
N LYS A 86 4.63 8.48 -8.16
CA LYS A 86 5.76 8.19 -7.27
C LYS A 86 6.88 7.41 -7.96
N HIS A 87 6.54 6.53 -8.89
CA HIS A 87 7.47 5.72 -9.66
C HIS A 87 7.80 6.31 -11.05
N ASN A 88 7.42 7.57 -11.30
CA ASN A 88 7.66 8.29 -12.56
C ASN A 88 7.08 7.64 -13.83
N LEU A 89 6.09 6.75 -13.69
CA LEU A 89 5.34 6.19 -14.82
C LEU A 89 4.26 7.15 -15.32
N VAL A 90 3.72 7.97 -14.41
CA VAL A 90 2.76 9.04 -14.72
C VAL A 90 3.45 10.38 -14.48
N GLN A 91 3.49 11.22 -15.51
CA GLN A 91 4.06 12.56 -15.42
C GLN A 91 3.01 13.54 -14.90
N LYS A 92 3.39 14.34 -13.91
CA LYS A 92 2.55 15.40 -13.35
C LYS A 92 3.12 16.77 -13.73
N ALA A 93 2.48 17.44 -14.69
CA ALA A 93 2.80 18.80 -15.11
C ALA A 93 1.82 19.79 -14.45
N GLY A 94 2.16 20.22 -13.23
CA GLY A 94 1.28 21.08 -12.42
C GLY A 94 0.01 20.34 -12.03
N SER A 95 -1.14 20.75 -12.60
CA SER A 95 -2.43 20.11 -12.39
C SER A 95 -2.77 19.03 -13.43
N TRP A 96 -1.94 18.85 -14.46
CA TRP A 96 -2.16 17.87 -15.52
C TRP A 96 -1.42 16.56 -15.26
N TYR A 97 -2.10 15.45 -15.54
CA TYR A 97 -1.54 14.10 -15.50
C TYR A 97 -1.42 13.53 -16.91
N SER A 98 -0.25 13.00 -17.23
CA SER A 98 0.07 12.38 -18.52
C SER A 98 0.65 10.98 -18.32
N TYR A 99 0.26 10.03 -19.16
CA TYR A 99 0.83 8.68 -19.22
C TYR A 99 1.47 8.51 -20.59
N GLY A 100 2.80 8.39 -20.62
CA GLY A 100 3.57 8.50 -21.86
C GLY A 100 3.26 9.81 -22.59
N ASP A 101 2.85 9.71 -23.85
CA ASP A 101 2.48 10.86 -24.69
C ASP A 101 1.00 11.28 -24.55
N THR A 102 0.19 10.50 -23.83
CA THR A 102 -1.25 10.73 -23.72
C THR A 102 -1.58 11.54 -22.46
N ARG A 103 -2.39 12.59 -22.62
CA ARG A 103 -2.92 13.37 -21.49
C ARG A 103 -4.14 12.68 -20.91
N ILE A 104 -4.02 12.23 -19.66
CA ILE A 104 -5.04 11.46 -18.92
C ILE A 104 -6.12 12.40 -18.37
N GLY A 105 -5.73 13.60 -17.94
CA GLY A 105 -6.69 14.59 -17.46
C GLY A 105 -6.09 15.67 -16.55
N GLN A 106 -6.90 16.70 -16.28
CA GLN A 106 -6.59 17.75 -15.32
C GLN A 106 -7.15 17.39 -13.94
N GLY A 107 -6.28 17.23 -12.95
CA GLY A 107 -6.65 16.86 -11.59
C GLY A 107 -6.78 15.34 -11.39
N LYS A 108 -6.71 14.93 -10.12
CA LYS A 108 -6.67 13.51 -9.73
C LYS A 108 -7.99 12.79 -10.02
N ASP A 109 -9.13 13.43 -9.80
CA ASP A 109 -10.45 12.85 -10.08
C ASP A 109 -10.69 12.59 -11.56
N ASN A 110 -10.29 13.50 -12.45
CA ASN A 110 -10.47 13.30 -13.90
C ASN A 110 -9.53 12.21 -14.41
N ALA A 111 -8.29 12.16 -13.93
CA ALA A 111 -7.38 11.07 -14.25
C ALA A 111 -7.92 9.71 -13.78
N ARG A 112 -8.58 9.65 -12.61
CA ARG A 112 -9.27 8.46 -12.11
C ARG A 112 -10.41 8.05 -13.05
N GLN A 113 -11.24 9.00 -13.47
CA GLN A 113 -12.35 8.75 -14.39
C GLN A 113 -11.86 8.18 -15.73
N TYR A 114 -10.77 8.72 -16.27
CA TYR A 114 -10.17 8.22 -17.50
C TYR A 114 -9.70 6.75 -17.38
N LEU A 115 -9.02 6.40 -16.29
CA LEU A 115 -8.59 5.01 -16.04
C LEU A 115 -9.75 4.05 -15.81
N LEU A 116 -10.89 4.55 -15.30
CA LEU A 116 -12.12 3.78 -15.17
C LEU A 116 -12.72 3.46 -16.55
N GLU A 117 -12.69 4.43 -17.47
CA GLU A 117 -13.19 4.28 -18.84
C GLU A 117 -12.24 3.46 -19.73
N HIS A 118 -10.95 3.43 -19.39
CA HIS A 118 -9.88 2.76 -20.17
C HIS A 118 -9.15 1.72 -19.31
N PRO A 119 -9.79 0.58 -18.99
CA PRO A 119 -9.21 -0.44 -18.10
C PRO A 119 -7.91 -1.05 -18.66
N GLU A 120 -7.75 -1.10 -19.99
CA GLU A 120 -6.54 -1.61 -20.65
C GLU A 120 -5.28 -0.84 -20.21
N ILE A 121 -5.37 0.49 -20.15
CA ILE A 121 -4.27 1.36 -19.71
C ILE A 121 -4.02 1.17 -18.20
N ALA A 122 -5.09 0.99 -17.42
CA ALA A 122 -4.99 0.76 -15.98
C ALA A 122 -4.26 -0.56 -15.66
N ASP A 123 -4.56 -1.63 -16.39
CA ASP A 123 -3.94 -2.94 -16.21
C ASP A 123 -2.48 -2.94 -16.70
N GLU A 124 -2.16 -2.23 -17.79
CA GLU A 124 -0.78 -2.02 -18.22
C GLU A 124 0.05 -1.26 -17.17
N LEU A 125 -0.50 -0.16 -16.64
CA LEU A 125 0.13 0.62 -15.58
C LEU A 125 0.34 -0.23 -14.32
N GLU A 126 -0.66 -1.04 -13.95
CA GLU A 126 -0.56 -1.95 -12.81
C GLU A 126 0.54 -3.01 -13.01
N ALA A 127 0.62 -3.62 -14.19
CA ALA A 127 1.64 -4.62 -14.48
C ALA A 127 3.05 -4.04 -14.33
N LYS A 128 3.31 -2.85 -14.91
CA LYS A 128 4.58 -2.13 -14.78
C LYS A 128 4.89 -1.77 -13.33
N LEU A 129 3.90 -1.30 -12.58
CA LEU A 129 4.07 -0.98 -11.15
C LEU A 129 4.39 -2.23 -10.33
N ARG A 130 3.72 -3.35 -10.61
CA ARG A 130 3.96 -4.62 -9.93
C ARG A 130 5.37 -5.12 -10.17
N GLU A 131 5.86 -5.06 -11.41
CA GLU A 131 7.21 -5.48 -11.77
C GLU A 131 8.28 -4.69 -11.00
N ILE A 132 8.08 -3.37 -10.83
CA ILE A 132 9.03 -2.51 -10.09
C ILE A 132 8.95 -2.75 -8.57
N MET A 133 7.75 -3.00 -8.03
CA MET A 133 7.52 -2.98 -6.58
C MET A 133 7.56 -4.36 -5.92
N LEU A 134 7.27 -5.43 -6.65
CA LEU A 134 7.41 -6.79 -6.14
C LEU A 134 8.87 -7.23 -6.33
N PRO A 135 9.57 -7.62 -5.26
CA PRO A 135 10.87 -8.25 -5.43
C PRO A 135 10.67 -9.49 -6.31
N GLU A 136 11.50 -9.66 -7.34
CA GLU A 136 11.54 -10.89 -8.10
C GLU A 136 11.63 -12.04 -7.12
N ARG A 137 10.68 -12.96 -7.21
CA ARG A 137 10.73 -14.20 -6.46
C ARG A 137 11.85 -15.02 -7.08
N LYS A 138 13.10 -14.77 -6.69
CA LYS A 138 14.20 -15.67 -7.01
C LYS A 138 13.74 -17.08 -6.61
N PRO A 139 13.74 -18.05 -7.54
CA PRO A 139 13.36 -19.41 -7.21
C PRO A 139 14.27 -19.92 -6.09
N ALA A 140 13.71 -20.69 -5.17
CA ALA A 140 14.38 -21.18 -3.95
C ALA A 140 15.64 -22.05 -4.23
N SER A 141 15.96 -22.33 -5.49
CA SER A 141 17.17 -23.03 -5.90
C SER A 141 18.45 -22.20 -5.77
N GLU A 142 18.37 -20.86 -5.88
CA GLU A 142 19.57 -19.99 -5.82
C GLU A 142 19.87 -19.45 -4.42
N GLN A 143 18.96 -19.60 -3.45
CA GLN A 143 19.18 -19.07 -2.09
C GLN A 143 20.14 -19.92 -1.26
N ASN A 144 20.36 -21.18 -1.62
CA ASN A 144 21.21 -22.08 -0.84
C ASN A 144 22.72 -21.84 -1.06
N GLU A 145 23.13 -21.30 -2.21
CA GLU A 145 24.56 -21.10 -2.52
C GLU A 145 25.16 -19.91 -1.75
N ASP A 146 24.36 -18.87 -1.50
CA ASP A 146 24.82 -17.66 -0.80
C ASP A 146 24.97 -17.89 0.72
N ASP A 147 24.08 -18.69 1.33
CA ASP A 147 24.13 -19.01 2.77
C ASP A 147 25.28 -19.99 3.09
N GLU A 148 25.62 -20.90 2.18
CA GLU A 148 26.71 -21.88 2.36
C GLU A 148 28.11 -21.23 2.20
N ALA A 149 28.23 -20.19 1.36
CA ALA A 149 29.48 -19.45 1.17
C ALA A 149 29.88 -18.58 2.39
N LEU A 150 28.92 -18.19 3.23
CA LEU A 150 29.18 -17.39 4.44
C LEU A 150 29.67 -18.23 5.62
N ASP A 151 29.27 -19.50 5.73
CA ASP A 151 29.64 -20.39 6.84
C ASP A 151 31.06 -20.98 6.71
N LEU A 152 31.59 -21.12 5.48
CA LEU A 152 32.96 -21.61 5.23
C LEU A 152 34.06 -20.57 5.42
N SER A 153 33.73 -19.30 5.71
CA SER A 153 34.69 -18.20 5.81
C SER A 153 35.23 -17.94 7.23
N GLN A 154 34.75 -18.65 8.25
CA GLN A 154 35.26 -18.51 9.62
C GLN A 154 36.17 -19.69 10.00
N PRO A 155 37.51 -19.49 10.08
CA PRO A 155 38.37 -20.50 10.67
C PRO A 155 38.11 -20.59 12.19
N LYS A 156 38.00 -21.83 12.69
CA LYS A 156 38.00 -22.18 14.13
C LYS A 156 39.21 -21.63 14.87
#